data_AF-A0A3D5KEP0-F1
#
_entry.id   AF-A0A3D5KEP0-F1
#
_cell.length_a   1.000
_cell.length_b   1.000
_cell.length_c   1.000
_cell.angle_alpha   90.00
_cell.angle_beta   90.00
_cell.angle_gamma   90.00
#
_symmetry.space_group_name_H-M   'P 1'
#
loop_
_entity.id
_entity.type
_entity.pdbx_description
1 polymer ?
#
loop_
_entity_poly.entity_id
_entity_poly.type
_entity_poly.pdbx_seq_one_letter_code
_entity_poly.pdbx_strand_id
1 'polypeptide(L)' 'MASKGKADRVIPKVADEALKRANGDRKAAYSQYIRLRYSVTGKLAPGCDNKDLQAYYDQCGL' A
#
# COMPACT_ATOMS: atom_id res chain seq x y z
N MET A 1 21.58 3.03 -8.35
CA MET A 1 20.88 2.64 -7.12
C MET A 1 19.40 2.99 -7.30
N ALA A 2 18.57 2.02 -7.72
CA ALA A 2 17.14 2.28 -7.89
C ALA A 2 16.52 2.56 -6.53
N SER A 3 15.85 3.71 -6.36
CA SER A 3 15.21 4.11 -5.11
C SER A 3 14.19 3.05 -4.69
N LYS A 4 14.60 2.15 -3.78
CA LYS A 4 13.70 1.19 -3.13
C LYS A 4 12.63 1.99 -2.41
N GLY A 5 11.36 1.66 -2.67
CA GLY A 5 10.25 2.24 -1.91
C GLY A 5 10.45 2.01 -0.41
N LYS A 6 9.94 2.92 0.41
CA LYS A 6 10.03 2.87 1.87
C LYS A 6 8.81 2.13 2.42
N ALA A 7 8.93 0.80 2.49
CA ALA A 7 7.89 -0.07 3.04
C ALA A 7 7.43 0.33 4.45
N ASP A 8 8.30 0.94 5.26
CA ASP A 8 7.98 1.43 6.62
C ASP A 8 6.86 2.50 6.66
N ARG A 9 6.58 3.16 5.54
CA ARG A 9 5.50 4.16 5.42
C ARG A 9 4.14 3.54 5.15
N VAL A 10 4.11 2.25 4.82
CA VAL A 10 2.91 1.50 4.52
C VAL A 10 2.32 0.97 5.82
N ILE A 11 1.00 1.04 5.97
CA ILE A 11 0.29 0.42 7.08
C ILE A 11 -0.02 -1.02 6.68
N PRO A 12 0.64 -2.04 7.28
CA PRO A 12 0.54 -3.44 6.86
C PRO A 12 -0.91 -3.93 6.76
N LYS A 13 -1.71 -3.70 7.80
CA LYS A 13 -3.12 -4.10 7.86
C LYS A 13 -3.97 -3.53 6.72
N VAL A 14 -3.68 -2.29 6.30
CA VAL A 14 -4.41 -1.63 5.21
C VAL A 14 -3.93 -2.15 3.85
N ALA A 15 -2.64 -2.43 3.70
CA ALA A 15 -2.07 -3.01 2.48
C ALA A 15 -2.61 -4.42 2.22
N ASP A 16 -2.61 -5.28 3.24
CA ASP A 16 -3.17 -6.63 3.14
C ASP A 16 -4.66 -6.62 2.78
N GLU A 17 -5.46 -5.77 3.41
CA GLU A 17 -6.89 -5.65 3.08
C GLU A 17 -7.10 -5.07 1.68
N ALA A 18 -6.29 -4.10 1.27
CA ALA A 18 -6.34 -3.53 -0.08
C ALA A 18 -6.01 -4.56 -1.15
N LEU A 19 -4.98 -5.40 -0.93
CA LEU A 19 -4.60 -6.47 -1.84
C LEU A 19 -5.68 -7.55 -1.94
N LYS A 20 -6.30 -7.92 -0.81
CA LYS A 20 -7.46 -8.83 -0.78
C LYS A 20 -8.63 -8.29 -1.59
N ARG A 21 -8.98 -7.00 -1.42
CA ARG A 21 -10.06 -6.35 -2.20
C ARG A 21 -9.73 -6.21 -3.68
N ALA A 22 -8.45 -6.18 -4.02
CA ALA A 22 -7.96 -6.14 -5.39
C ALA A 22 -7.79 -7.55 -6.01
N ASN A 23 -8.18 -8.63 -5.33
CA ASN A 23 -7.98 -10.01 -5.78
C ASN A 23 -6.51 -10.32 -6.14
N GLY A 24 -5.56 -9.75 -5.39
CA GLY A 24 -4.12 -9.93 -5.65
C GLY A 24 -3.54 -8.98 -6.70
N ASP A 25 -4.35 -8.14 -7.35
CA ASP A 25 -3.84 -7.13 -8.29
C ASP A 25 -3.16 -5.99 -7.51
N ARG A 26 -1.81 -6.00 -7.51
CA ARG A 26 -1.02 -4.99 -6.80
C ARG A 26 -1.22 -3.57 -7.33
N LYS A 27 -1.58 -3.40 -8.61
CA LYS A 27 -1.79 -2.08 -9.23
C LYS A 27 -3.13 -1.50 -8.78
N ALA A 28 -4.18 -2.33 -8.74
CA ALA A 28 -5.49 -1.96 -8.22
C ALA A 28 -5.47 -1.82 -6.68
N ALA A 29 -4.61 -2.57 -5.98
CA ALA A 29 -4.45 -2.50 -4.54
C ALA A 29 -4.04 -1.10 -4.07
N TYR A 30 -3.25 -0.34 -4.84
CA TYR A 30 -2.89 1.03 -4.43
C TYR A 30 -4.10 1.96 -4.31
N SER A 31 -5.02 1.90 -5.26
CA SER A 31 -6.26 2.68 -5.22
C SER A 31 -7.14 2.28 -4.04
N GLN A 32 -7.21 0.99 -3.73
CA GLN A 32 -7.94 0.49 -2.56
C GLN A 32 -7.26 0.89 -1.25
N TYR A 33 -5.94 0.87 -1.21
CA TYR A 33 -5.14 1.26 -0.06
C TYR A 33 -5.37 2.72 0.31
N ILE A 34 -5.35 3.65 -0.66
CA ILE A 34 -5.64 5.07 -0.41
C ILE A 34 -7.03 5.25 0.20
N ARG A 35 -8.05 4.59 -0.37
CA ARG A 35 -9.44 4.67 0.10
C ARG A 35 -9.60 4.13 1.52
N LEU A 36 -9.04 2.95 1.78
CA LEU A 36 -9.07 2.33 3.10
C LEU A 36 -8.31 3.14 4.14
N ARG A 37 -7.10 3.60 3.81
CA ARG A 37 -6.30 4.42 4.72
C ARG A 37 -7.03 5.71 5.06
N TYR A 38 -7.67 6.35 4.09
CA TYR A 38 -8.49 7.54 4.34
C TYR A 38 -9.63 7.23 5.31
N SER A 39 -10.33 6.12 5.12
CA SER A 39 -11.40 5.67 6.03
C SER A 39 -10.92 5.40 7.45
N VAL A 40 -9.67 4.92 7.63
CA VAL A 40 -9.12 4.58 8.95
C VAL A 40 -8.49 5.79 9.64
N THR A 41 -7.80 6.65 8.90
CA THR A 41 -6.95 7.72 9.46
C THR A 41 -7.56 9.11 9.33
N GLY A 42 -8.59 9.29 8.50
CA GLY A 42 -9.13 10.60 8.12
C GLY A 42 -8.15 11.49 7.34
N LYS A 43 -6.95 10.99 7.02
CA LYS A 43 -5.88 11.77 6.37
C LYS A 43 -5.83 11.46 4.89
N LEU A 44 -6.09 12.47 4.08
CA LEU A 44 -6.10 12.41 2.62
C LEU A 44 -4.69 12.23 2.03
N ALA A 45 -3.65 12.69 2.75
CA ALA A 45 -2.26 12.46 2.40
C ALA A 45 -1.79 11.10 2.95
N PRO A 46 -1.53 10.08 2.09
CA PRO A 46 -1.12 8.76 2.52
C PRO A 46 0.29 8.76 3.15
N GLY A 47 1.11 9.76 2.84
CA GLY A 47 2.52 9.80 3.27
C GLY A 47 3.35 8.63 2.72
N CYS A 48 2.76 7.81 1.85
CA CYS A 48 3.31 6.65 1.18
C CYS A 48 2.85 6.70 -0.27
N ASP A 49 3.75 6.42 -1.19
CA ASP A 49 3.47 6.37 -2.62
C ASP A 49 3.28 4.91 -3.09
N ASN A 50 2.82 4.71 -4.33
CA ASN A 50 2.67 3.36 -4.88
C ASN A 50 3.98 2.56 -4.81
N LYS A 51 5.13 3.22 -5.00
CA LYS A 51 6.44 2.56 -4.87
C LYS A 51 6.67 2.00 -3.46
N ASP A 52 6.21 2.71 -2.43
CA ASP A 52 6.33 2.25 -1.04
C ASP A 52 5.44 1.01 -0.81
N LEU A 53 4.22 1.03 -1.34
CA LEU A 53 3.29 -0.11 -1.28
C LEU A 53 3.81 -1.33 -2.04
N GLN A 54 4.34 -1.15 -3.26
CA GLN A 54 4.95 -2.25 -4.01
C GLN A 54 6.17 -2.81 -3.29
N ALA A 55 7.02 -1.95 -2.72
CA ALA A 55 8.18 -2.39 -1.96
C ALA A 55 7.79 -3.21 -0.71
N TYR A 56 6.68 -2.86 -0.05
CA TYR A 56 6.10 -3.68 1.03
C TYR A 56 5.68 -5.06 0.52
N TYR A 57 4.96 -5.14 -0.61
CA TYR A 57 4.55 -6.42 -1.19
C TYR A 57 5.75 -7.29 -1.61
N ASP A 58 6.76 -6.70 -2.27
CA ASP A 58 8.02 -7.38 -2.60
C ASP A 58 8.75 -7.90 -1.34
N GLN A 59 8.77 -7.12 -0.25
CA GLN A 59 9.36 -7.56 1.01
C GLN A 59 8.59 -8.72 1.67
N CYS A 60 7.27 -8.77 1.49
CA CYS A 60 6.41 -9.84 1.99
C CYS A 60 6.36 -11.08 1.06
N GLY A 61 6.91 -11.00 -0.15
CA GLY A 61 6.81 -12.08 -1.15
C GLY A 61 5.39 -12.26 -1.72
N LEU A 62 4.55 -11.22 -1.62
CA LEU A 62 3.18 -11.13 -2.16
C LEU A 62 3.21 -10.42 -3.48
#